data_AF-A0A0B7BDD9-F1
#
_entry.id   AF-A0A0B7BDD9-F1
#
_cell.length_a   1.000
_cell.length_b   1.000
_cell.length_c   1.000
_cell.angle_alpha   90.00
_cell.angle_beta   90.00
_cell.angle_gamma   90.00
#
_symmetry.space_group_name_H-M   'P 1'
#
loop_
_entity.id
_entity.type
_entity.pdbx_description
1 polymer ?
#
loop_
_entity_poly.entity_id
_entity_poly.type
_entity_poly.pdbx_seq_one_letter_code
_entity_poly.pdbx_strand_id
1 'polypeptide(L)'
;MRSLAKELLEAILIAARETIPRGARKDYNPYWMAEVQKLEDDLELARRETEKAQAVTSNTAYKVAAAKHKREVKWSARQSWVDKTESL
;
A
#
# COMPACT_ATOMS: atom_id res chain seq x y z
N MET A 1 0.69 -23.70 24.21
CA MET A 1 0.07 -22.58 23.47
C MET A 1 1.16 -21.88 22.67
N ARG A 2 1.05 -21.81 21.34
CA ARG A 2 1.90 -20.90 20.56
C ARG A 2 1.48 -19.47 20.91
N SER A 3 2.43 -18.57 21.10
CA SER A 3 2.07 -17.18 21.40
C SER A 3 1.53 -16.54 20.12
N LEU A 4 0.47 -15.75 20.28
CA LEU A 4 -0.19 -15.05 19.17
C LEU A 4 0.80 -14.16 18.39
N ALA A 5 1.80 -13.61 19.09
CA ALA A 5 2.90 -12.86 18.49
C ALA A 5 3.78 -13.72 17.56
N LYS A 6 4.02 -14.99 17.90
CA LYS A 6 4.81 -15.91 17.06
C LYS A 6 4.08 -16.25 15.77
N GLU A 7 2.78 -16.49 15.86
CA GLU A 7 1.93 -16.81 14.70
C GLU A 7 1.81 -15.62 13.75
N LEU A 8 1.66 -14.41 14.30
CA LEU A 8 1.65 -13.18 13.50
C LEU A 8 2.98 -12.96 12.79
N LEU A 9 4.10 -13.17 13.49
CA LEU A 9 5.44 -13.03 12.90
C LEU A 9 5.66 -14.03 11.76
N GLU A 10 5.26 -15.30 11.95
CA GLU A 10 5.32 -16.34 10.92
C GLU A 10 4.47 -15.98 9.70
N ALA A 11 3.24 -15.47 9.91
CA ALA A 11 2.36 -15.04 8.83
C ALA A 11 2.96 -13.86 8.03
N ILE A 12 3.55 -12.89 8.72
CA ILE A 12 4.24 -11.76 8.06
C ILE A 12 5.43 -12.25 7.24
N LEU A 13 6.25 -13.17 7.77
CA LEU A 13 7.41 -13.71 7.06
C LEU A 13 7.02 -14.51 5.81
N ILE A 14 5.93 -15.29 5.89
CA ILE A 14 5.38 -16.03 4.73
C ILE A 14 4.87 -15.05 3.68
N ALA A 15 4.05 -14.07 4.08
CA ALA A 15 3.51 -13.06 3.17
C ALA A 15 4.63 -12.26 2.50
N ALA A 16 5.65 -11.85 3.26
CA ALA A 16 6.82 -11.15 2.74
C ALA A 16 7.59 -12.04 1.74
N ARG A 17 7.81 -13.32 2.04
CA ARG A 17 8.48 -14.25 1.12
C ARG A 17 7.73 -14.46 -0.20
N GLU A 18 6.40 -14.40 -0.17
CA GLU A 18 5.56 -14.56 -1.37
C GLU A 18 5.44 -13.26 -2.18
N THR A 19 5.45 -12.11 -1.51
CA THR A 19 5.32 -10.79 -2.17
C THR A 19 6.64 -10.20 -2.63
N ILE A 20 7.76 -10.53 -1.97
CA ILE A 20 9.10 -10.15 -2.43
C ILE A 20 9.49 -11.06 -3.60
N PRO A 21 9.76 -10.51 -4.81
CA PRO A 21 10.14 -11.32 -5.96
C PRO A 21 11.38 -12.17 -5.67
N ARG A 22 11.35 -13.46 -6.04
CA ARG A 22 12.53 -14.34 -5.91
C ARG A 22 13.66 -13.76 -6.78
N GLY A 23 14.81 -13.48 -6.18
CA GLY A 23 15.93 -12.77 -6.83
C GLY A 23 16.02 -11.28 -6.50
N ALA A 24 15.15 -10.75 -5.62
CA ALA A 24 15.27 -9.40 -5.13
C ALA A 24 16.59 -9.18 -4.38
N ARG A 25 17.24 -8.05 -4.68
CA ARG A 25 18.50 -7.61 -4.05
C ARG A 25 18.32 -7.49 -2.52
N LYS A 26 19.42 -7.64 -1.77
CA LYS A 26 19.43 -7.59 -0.29
C LYS A 26 18.88 -6.27 0.30
N ASP A 27 18.86 -5.21 -0.50
CA ASP A 27 18.38 -3.86 -0.22
C ASP A 27 16.99 -3.59 -0.84
N TYR A 28 16.18 -4.62 -1.08
CA TYR A 28 14.82 -4.45 -1.61
C TYR A 28 13.99 -3.51 -0.73
N ASN A 29 13.73 -2.30 -1.23
CA ASN A 29 12.77 -1.39 -0.65
C ASN A 29 11.41 -1.61 -1.34
N PRO A 30 10.32 -1.89 -0.60
CA PRO A 30 8.98 -1.95 -1.17
C PRO A 30 8.61 -0.63 -1.86
N TYR A 31 7.74 -0.70 -2.88
CA TYR A 31 7.19 0.53 -3.49
C TYR A 31 6.24 1.29 -2.56
N TRP A 32 5.91 0.69 -1.40
CA TRP A 32 5.05 1.26 -0.38
C TRP A 32 5.83 2.27 0.46
N MET A 33 5.89 3.50 -0.04
CA MET A 33 6.58 4.62 0.58
C MET A 33 5.65 5.40 1.53
N ALA A 34 6.22 6.28 2.37
CA ALA A 34 5.47 7.14 3.29
C ALA A 34 4.38 7.98 2.58
N GLU A 35 4.62 8.35 1.32
CA GLU A 35 3.66 9.07 0.49
C GLU A 35 2.44 8.23 0.12
N VAL A 36 2.63 6.95 -0.22
CA VAL A 36 1.55 5.99 -0.48
C VAL A 36 0.75 5.75 0.80
N GLN A 37 1.44 5.58 1.94
CA GLN A 37 0.77 5.40 3.23
C GLN A 37 -0.10 6.61 3.59
N LYS A 38 0.41 7.83 3.39
CA LYS A 38 -0.38 9.04 3.63
C LYS A 38 -1.65 9.07 2.78
N LEU A 39 -1.56 8.69 1.50
CA LEU A 39 -2.73 8.64 0.63
C LEU A 39 -3.72 7.54 1.01
N GLU A 40 -3.25 6.42 1.56
CA GLU A 40 -4.11 5.37 2.12
C GLU A 40 -4.84 5.88 3.38
N ASP A 41 -4.14 6.59 4.26
CA ASP A 41 -4.74 7.20 5.46
C ASP A 41 -5.79 8.27 5.09
N ASP A 42 -5.48 9.12 4.11
CA ASP A 42 -6.40 10.13 3.56
C ASP A 42 -7.64 9.48 2.92
N LEU A 43 -7.45 8.34 2.22
CA LEU A 43 -8.53 7.58 1.61
C LEU A 43 -9.46 6.96 2.67
N GLU A 44 -8.89 6.37 3.71
CA GLU A 44 -9.63 5.79 4.83
C GLU A 44 -10.40 6.86 5.61
N LEU A 45 -9.81 8.04 5.81
CA LEU A 45 -10.51 9.19 6.40
C LEU A 45 -11.70 9.61 5.54
N ALA A 46 -11.49 9.83 4.25
CA ALA A 46 -12.55 10.24 3.32
C ALA A 46 -13.67 9.19 3.21
N ARG A 47 -13.33 7.90 3.33
CA ARG A 47 -14.29 6.80 3.39
C ARG A 47 -15.17 6.93 4.64
N ARG A 48 -14.57 7.07 5.83
CA ARG A 48 -15.31 7.21 7.10
C ARG A 48 -16.21 8.43 7.11
N GLU A 49 -15.75 9.54 6.53
CA GLU A 49 -16.56 10.77 6.40
C GLU A 49 -17.74 10.55 5.46
N THR A 50 -17.53 9.85 4.34
CA THR A 50 -18.61 9.54 3.38
C THR A 50 -19.65 8.59 3.97
N GLU A 51 -19.21 7.56 4.70
CA GLU A 51 -20.10 6.62 5.39
C GLU A 51 -20.99 7.33 6.43
N LYS A 52 -20.46 8.36 7.10
CA LYS A 52 -21.20 9.18 8.08
C LYS A 52 -22.12 10.21 7.43
N ALA A 53 -21.62 10.99 6.47
CA ALA A 53 -22.34 12.13 5.92
C ALA A 53 -23.39 11.72 4.87
N GLN A 54 -23.17 10.60 4.17
CA GLN A 54 -24.04 10.08 3.11
C GLN A 54 -24.42 11.14 2.04
N ALA A 55 -23.56 12.13 1.83
CA ALA A 55 -23.79 13.25 0.94
C ALA A 55 -23.00 13.11 -0.38
N VAL A 56 -23.54 13.67 -1.47
CA VAL A 56 -22.91 13.63 -2.80
C VAL A 56 -21.52 14.28 -2.80
N THR A 57 -21.34 15.37 -2.04
CA THR A 57 -20.07 16.07 -1.89
C THR A 57 -19.01 15.20 -1.21
N SER A 58 -19.37 14.50 -0.11
CA SER A 58 -18.48 13.57 0.58
C SER A 58 -18.06 12.39 -0.32
N ASN A 59 -19.01 11.82 -1.06
CA ASN A 59 -18.70 10.74 -2.02
C ASN A 59 -17.79 11.22 -3.17
N THR A 60 -17.93 12.49 -3.58
CA THR A 60 -17.04 13.08 -4.59
C THR A 60 -15.62 13.21 -4.05
N ALA A 61 -15.46 13.70 -2.81
CA ALA A 61 -14.16 13.78 -2.15
C ALA A 61 -13.50 12.39 -1.98
N TYR A 62 -14.26 11.37 -1.56
CA TYR A 62 -13.80 9.99 -1.49
C TYR A 62 -13.32 9.46 -2.85
N LYS A 63 -14.10 9.68 -3.92
CA LYS A 63 -13.69 9.26 -5.28
C LYS A 63 -12.41 9.95 -5.75
N VAL A 64 -12.23 11.22 -5.40
CA VAL A 64 -10.99 11.96 -5.70
C VAL A 64 -9.80 11.37 -4.93
N ALA A 65 -9.96 11.10 -3.63
CA ALA A 65 -8.93 10.46 -2.80
C ALA A 65 -8.57 9.07 -3.37
N ALA A 66 -9.57 8.26 -3.73
CA ALA A 66 -9.38 6.93 -4.30
C ALA A 66 -8.63 6.97 -5.63
N ALA A 67 -8.94 7.94 -6.50
CA ALA A 67 -8.25 8.14 -7.77
C ALA A 67 -6.78 8.52 -7.57
N LYS A 68 -6.48 9.40 -6.61
CA LYS A 68 -5.12 9.79 -6.25
C LYS A 68 -4.32 8.60 -5.71
N HIS A 69 -4.85 7.89 -4.72
CA HIS A 69 -4.22 6.71 -4.14
C HIS A 69 -3.91 5.65 -5.22
N LYS A 70 -4.90 5.32 -6.07
CA LYS A 70 -4.72 4.33 -7.15
C LYS A 70 -3.67 4.74 -8.17
N ARG A 71 -3.59 6.05 -8.50
CA ARG A 71 -2.56 6.57 -9.40
C ARG A 71 -1.18 6.40 -8.77
N GLU A 72 -1.04 6.78 -7.51
CA GLU A 72 0.25 6.79 -6.81
C GLU A 72 0.79 5.37 -6.60
N VAL A 73 -0.04 4.44 -6.14
CA VAL A 73 0.32 3.02 -6.00
C VAL A 73 0.87 2.46 -7.32
N LYS A 74 0.19 2.75 -8.44
CA LYS A 74 0.63 2.29 -9.76
C LYS A 74 1.93 2.96 -10.21
N TRP A 75 2.09 4.26 -9.97
CA TRP A 75 3.29 4.98 -10.33
C TRP A 75 4.49 4.50 -9.52
N SER A 76 4.34 4.44 -8.19
CA SER A 76 5.36 3.92 -7.27
C SER A 76 5.76 2.48 -7.60
N ALA A 77 4.81 1.60 -7.91
CA ALA A 77 5.11 0.22 -8.31
C ALA A 77 5.91 0.16 -9.63
N ARG A 78 5.58 1.01 -10.61
CA ARG A 78 6.32 1.11 -11.89
C ARG A 78 7.71 1.67 -11.68
N GLN A 79 7.83 2.76 -10.94
CA GLN A 79 9.12 3.39 -10.67
C GLN A 79 10.04 2.41 -9.94
N SER A 80 9.50 1.75 -8.90
CA SER A 80 10.21 0.70 -8.21
C SER A 80 10.64 -0.44 -9.12
N TRP A 81 9.87 -0.81 -10.15
CA TRP A 81 10.28 -1.81 -11.12
C TRP A 81 11.42 -1.30 -11.98
N VAL A 82 11.31 -0.10 -12.55
CA VAL A 82 12.36 0.56 -13.36
C VAL A 82 13.67 0.60 -12.59
N ASP A 83 13.67 1.16 -11.37
CA ASP A 83 14.86 1.29 -10.53
C ASP A 83 15.51 -0.08 -10.24
N LYS A 84 14.69 -1.12 -10.09
CA LYS A 84 15.17 -2.48 -9.78
C LYS A 84 15.71 -3.22 -11.02
N THR A 85 15.24 -2.85 -12.22
CA THR A 85 15.66 -3.47 -13.48
C THR A 85 16.70 -2.67 -14.25
N GLU A 86 17.01 -1.43 -13.84
CA GLU A 86 17.96 -0.56 -14.54
C GLU A 86 19.34 -1.18 -14.76
N SER A 87 19.76 -2.05 -13.84
CA SER A 87 21.07 -2.72 -13.87
C SER A 87 21.08 -4.13 -14.48
N LEU A 88 19.93 -4.66 -14.90
CA LEU A 88 19.82 -5.99 -15.51
C LEU A 88 20.20 -5.94 -16.99
#